data_AF-E3ZUF5-F1
#
_entry.id   AF-E3ZUF5-F1
#
_cell.length_a   1.000
_cell.length_b   1.000
_cell.length_c   1.000
_cell.angle_alpha   90.00
_cell.angle_beta   90.00
_cell.angle_gamma   90.00
#
_symmetry.space_group_name_H-M   'P 1'
#
loop_
_entity.id
_entity.type
_entity.pdbx_description
1 polymer ?
#
loop_
_entity_poly.entity_id
_entity_poly.type
_entity_poly.pdbx_seq_one_letter_code
_entity_poly.pdbx_strand_id
1 'polypeptide(L)' 'GLFVAMPSKRTPDGEFRDIAHPINSNTRAKIQEAVLAAYEVAEEPVASEEKSADESVAEEN' A
#
# COMPACT_ATOMS: atom_id res chain seq x y z
N GLY A 1 -8.17 -8.99 9.02
CA GLY A 1 -7.06 -9.05 8.05
C GLY A 1 -6.12 -7.90 8.29
N LEU A 2 -4.97 -7.88 7.61
CA LEU A 2 -4.03 -6.76 7.65
C LEU A 2 -4.66 -5.51 7.03
N PHE A 3 -4.27 -4.33 7.51
CA PHE A 3 -4.71 -3.04 6.99
C PHE A 3 -3.61 -1.98 7.19
N VAL A 4 -3.70 -0.88 6.44
CA VAL A 4 -2.73 0.22 6.51
C VAL A 4 -3.37 1.41 7.21
N ALA A 5 -2.83 1.77 8.37
CA ALA A 5 -3.21 3.00 9.07
C ALA A 5 -2.55 4.21 8.40
N MET A 6 -3.26 5.33 8.38
CA MET A 6 -2.75 6.59 7.85
C MET A 6 -1.88 7.31 8.90
N PRO A 7 -1.00 8.26 8.49
CA PRO A 7 -0.18 9.00 9.43
C PRO A 7 -1.06 9.86 10.36
N SER A 8 -0.99 9.62 11.66
CA SER A 8 -1.77 10.32 12.67
C SER A 8 -0.90 11.13 13.62
N LYS A 9 -1.46 12.24 14.13
CA LYS A 9 -0.81 13.09 15.14
C LYS A 9 -1.74 13.30 16.32
N ARG A 10 -1.15 13.26 17.52
CA ARG A 10 -1.84 13.60 18.76
C ARG A 10 -2.04 15.10 18.86
N THR A 11 -3.27 15.54 19.07
CA THR A 11 -3.63 16.93 19.33
C THR A 11 -3.41 17.30 20.81
N PRO A 12 -3.30 18.59 21.15
CA PRO A 12 -3.08 19.03 22.53
C PRO A 12 -4.19 18.63 23.53
N ASP A 13 -5.41 18.46 23.05
CA ASP A 13 -6.57 17.93 23.78
C ASP A 13 -6.50 16.39 24.00
N GLY A 14 -5.50 15.72 23.41
CA GLY A 14 -5.22 14.31 23.62
C GLY A 14 -5.77 13.36 22.56
N GLU A 15 -6.58 13.85 21.61
CA GLU A 15 -7.11 13.03 20.51
C GLU A 15 -6.04 12.69 19.46
N PHE A 16 -6.28 11.66 18.64
CA PHE A 16 -5.46 11.36 17.46
C PHE A 16 -6.25 11.68 16.21
N ARG A 17 -5.63 12.41 15.28
CA ARG A 17 -6.22 12.74 13.99
C ARG A 17 -5.24 12.40 12.88
N ASP A 18 -5.75 11.77 11.82
CA ASP A 18 -4.99 11.54 10.60
C ASP A 18 -4.60 12.88 9.99
N ILE A 19 -3.32 13.06 9.71
CA ILE A 19 -2.78 14.25 9.05
C ILE A 19 -3.04 14.16 7.54
N ALA A 20 -2.96 12.96 6.97
CA ALA A 20 -3.23 12.71 5.56
C ALA A 20 -4.13 11.49 5.45
N HIS A 21 -5.25 11.63 4.73
CA HIS A 21 -6.18 10.53 4.49
C HIS A 21 -6.68 10.57 3.05
N PRO A 22 -6.78 9.43 2.35
CA PRO A 22 -7.28 9.38 0.97
C PRO A 22 -8.76 9.78 0.91
N ILE A 23 -9.11 10.69 0.01
CA ILE A 23 -10.48 11.20 -0.15
C ILE A 23 -11.44 10.12 -0.66
N ASN A 24 -10.96 9.19 -1.48
CA ASN A 24 -11.78 8.16 -2.10
C ASN A 24 -11.17 6.76 -1.95
N SER A 25 -12.02 5.75 -2.16
CA SER A 25 -11.66 4.34 -1.98
C SER A 25 -10.61 3.84 -2.97
N ASN A 26 -10.55 4.40 -4.19
CA ASN A 26 -9.55 4.00 -5.19
C ASN A 26 -8.14 4.34 -4.72
N THR A 27 -7.91 5.57 -4.24
CA THR A 27 -6.62 5.97 -3.69
C THR A 27 -6.28 5.19 -2.42
N ARG A 28 -7.27 4.91 -1.56
CA ARG A 28 -7.06 4.06 -0.38
C ARG A 28 -6.58 2.67 -0.78
N ALA A 29 -7.24 2.04 -1.75
CA ALA A 29 -6.86 0.71 -2.23
C ALA A 29 -5.43 0.70 -2.77
N LYS A 30 -5.07 1.67 -3.61
CA LYS A 30 -3.70 1.81 -4.14
C LYS A 30 -2.62 1.89 -3.04
N ILE A 31 -2.86 2.70 -2.01
CA ILE A 31 -1.91 2.82 -0.88
C ILE A 31 -1.86 1.50 -0.10
N GLN A 32 -3.00 0.89 0.17
CA GLN A 32 -3.09 -0.34 0.93
C GLN A 32 -2.38 -1.50 0.20
N GLU A 33 -2.66 -1.68 -1.10
CA GLU A 33 -2.04 -2.70 -1.94
C GLU A 33 -0.52 -2.55 -2.00
N ALA A 34 -0.03 -1.34 -2.28
CA ALA A 34 1.41 -1.10 -2.39
C ALA A 34 2.17 -1.40 -1.09
N VAL A 35 1.61 -1.00 0.06
CA VAL A 35 2.24 -1.20 1.36
C VAL A 35 2.14 -2.66 1.81
N LEU A 36 1.00 -3.31 1.63
CA LEU A 36 0.84 -4.72 2.00
C LEU A 36 1.71 -5.64 1.14
N ALA A 37 1.80 -5.38 -0.17
CA ALA A 37 2.71 -6.13 -1.05
C ALA A 37 4.18 -6.01 -0.59
N ALA A 38 4.63 -4.81 -0.24
CA ALA A 38 5.98 -4.61 0.29
C ALA A 38 6.19 -5.28 1.65
N TYR A 39 5.15 -5.29 2.50
CA TYR A 39 5.18 -5.95 3.80
C TYR A 39 5.30 -7.48 3.65
N GLU A 40 4.53 -8.08 2.75
CA GLU A 40 4.59 -9.51 2.45
C GLU A 40 5.98 -9.92 1.93
N VAL A 41 6.55 -9.16 1.00
CA VAL A 41 7.91 -9.39 0.48
C VAL A 41 8.97 -9.26 1.59
N ALA A 42 8.77 -8.33 2.53
CA ALA A 42 9.71 -8.13 3.64
C ALA A 42 9.59 -9.19 4.75
N GLU A 43 8.41 -9.81 4.91
CA GLU A 43 8.22 -10.95 5.82
C GLU A 43 8.82 -12.25 5.27
N GLU A 44 8.90 -12.40 3.94
CA GLU A 44 9.61 -13.52 3.34
C GLU A 44 11.14 -13.34 3.50
N PRO A 45 11.87 -14.32 4.05
CA PRO A 45 13.32 -14.24 4.17
C PRO A 45 13.93 -14.26 2.75
N VAL A 46 14.23 -13.07 2.23
CA VAL A 46 14.91 -12.78 0.95
C VAL A 46 15.46 -14.00 0.21
N ALA A 47 14.63 -14.58 -0.65
CA ALA A 47 15.09 -15.29 -1.82
C ALA A 47 14.36 -14.68 -3.02
N SER A 48 15.16 -14.29 -4.03
CA SER A 48 14.77 -13.79 -5.35
C SER A 48 14.12 -12.40 -5.42
N GLU A 49 14.99 -11.44 -5.75
CA GLU A 49 14.71 -10.42 -6.75
C GLU A 49 14.16 -11.06 -8.06
N GLU A 50 13.45 -10.25 -8.85
CA GLU A 50 12.83 -10.53 -10.16
C GLU A 50 11.31 -10.79 -10.14
N LYS A 51 10.54 -9.70 -10.30
CA LYS A 51 9.36 -9.76 -11.17
C LYS A 51 9.42 -8.64 -12.20
N SER A 52 10.03 -9.03 -13.31
CA SER A 52 9.98 -8.52 -14.66
C SER A 52 8.82 -7.56 -14.95
N ALA A 53 9.20 -6.38 -15.44
CA ALA A 53 8.44 -5.69 -16.45
C ALA A 53 8.23 -6.64 -17.64
N ASP A 54 6.98 -6.83 -18.05
CA ASP A 54 6.50 -6.97 -19.43
C ASP A 54 5.21 -7.80 -19.43
N GLU A 55 4.07 -7.11 -19.50
CA GLU A 55 2.86 -7.70 -20.07
C GLU A 55 2.19 -6.62 -20.93
N SER A 56 2.87 -6.27 -22.03
CA SER A 56 2.19 -5.80 -23.22
C SER A 56 2.26 -6.88 -24.29
N VAL A 57 1.28 -7.77 -24.30
CA VAL A 57 0.87 -8.38 -25.56
C VAL A 57 -0.61 -8.08 -25.72
N ALA A 58 -0.84 -7.00 -26.45
CA ALA A 58 -2.13 -6.65 -27.00
C ALA A 58 -2.63 -7.81 -27.88
N GLU A 59 -3.89 -8.13 -27.65
CA GLU A 59 -4.74 -9.00 -28.44
C GLU A 59 -5.02 -8.31 -29.80
N GLU A 60 -4.62 -8.91 -30.92
CA GLU A 60 -5.30 -8.71 -32.22
C GLU A 60 -5.07 -9.89 -33.18
N ASN A 61 -6.10 -10.12 -33.99
CA ASN A 61 -6.46 -11.27 -34.82
C ASN A 61 -5.44 -11.76 -35.87
#